data_AF-A0A6H2CWK7-F1
#
_entry.id   AF-A0A6H2CWK7-F1
#
_cell.length_a   1.000
_cell.length_b   1.000
_cell.length_c   1.000
_cell.angle_alpha   90.00
_cell.angle_beta   90.00
_cell.angle_gamma   90.00
#
_symmetry.space_group_name_H-M   'P 1'
#
loop_
_entity.id
_entity.type
_entity.pdbx_description
1 polymer ?
#
loop_
_entity_poly.entity_id
_entity_poly.type
_entity_poly.pdbx_seq_one_letter_code
_entity_poly.pdbx_strand_id
1 'polypeptide(L)'
;MRGESGRIRFLLTKMVEVSAFRKNIKRNRKIARPKCDIFFPLREVPNKITERSVPVVVVPTFLKGSNDLKMLDELISCLKDQSLEGHIVIVDDASPEPVPNYSDVHCLRLPQNSGPASARNKGMDYAQTLGAKFIAFTDSDCLPSDNWLHALREGFLGSPSCHILSGNTLSHDRCWLGKYHERNGTLNGRRISTTDRLLYGPTCNLAISACLAEKMRFDESFPIAAAEDIDLCYRANKTGWAIEHCPEAIIHHNYGYTALSRPEALIQFWRQFKRYAEGESLLLTRHLDYYNAFLNSKEITARPVAD
;
A
#
# COMPACT_ATOMS: atom_id res chain seq x y z
N MET A 1 -11.33 23.88 8.16
CA MET A 1 -10.45 24.53 7.16
C MET A 1 -10.51 26.07 7.12
N ARG A 2 -11.58 26.77 7.55
CA ARG A 2 -11.44 28.23 7.76
C ARG A 2 -10.55 28.45 9.00
N GLY A 3 -9.45 29.20 8.87
CA GLY A 3 -8.59 29.59 10.00
C GLY A 3 -7.35 28.72 10.29
N GLU A 4 -7.14 27.58 9.62
CA GLU A 4 -6.00 26.70 9.92
C GLU A 4 -4.67 27.20 9.33
N SER A 5 -3.63 27.25 10.16
CA SER A 5 -2.24 27.47 9.72
C SER A 5 -1.85 26.40 8.69
N GLY A 6 -1.41 26.83 7.50
CA GLY A 6 -0.97 25.92 6.43
C GLY A 6 -2.00 25.61 5.34
N ARG A 7 -3.24 26.13 5.42
CA ARG A 7 -4.27 25.95 4.37
C ARG A 7 -3.80 26.37 2.99
N ILE A 8 -3.18 27.54 2.85
CA ILE A 8 -2.70 28.06 1.57
C ILE A 8 -1.67 27.09 0.96
N ARG A 9 -0.71 26.63 1.78
CA ARG A 9 0.30 25.64 1.35
C ARG A 9 -0.37 24.35 0.89
N PHE A 10 -1.34 23.84 1.64
CA PHE A 10 -2.09 22.64 1.23
C PHE A 10 -2.81 22.82 -0.11
N LEU A 11 -3.51 23.94 -0.31
CA LEU A 11 -4.23 24.21 -1.57
C LEU A 11 -3.27 24.34 -2.76
N LEU A 12 -2.13 25.01 -2.58
CA LEU A 12 -1.10 25.12 -3.62
C LEU A 12 -0.51 23.74 -3.95
N THR A 13 -0.20 22.92 -2.95
CA THR A 13 0.28 21.55 -3.18
C THR A 13 -0.78 20.68 -3.86
N LYS A 14 -2.07 20.83 -3.50
CA LYS A 14 -3.18 20.15 -4.18
C LYS A 14 -3.29 20.56 -5.65
N MET A 15 -3.02 21.82 -5.99
CA MET A 15 -2.97 22.25 -7.39
C MET A 15 -1.85 21.56 -8.17
N VAL A 16 -0.68 21.34 -7.55
CA VAL A 16 0.43 20.57 -8.15
C VAL A 16 0.01 19.12 -8.38
N GLU A 17 -0.60 18.47 -7.39
CA GLU A 17 -1.18 17.12 -7.53
C GLU A 17 -2.16 17.08 -8.71
N VAL A 18 -3.20 17.92 -8.70
CA VAL A 18 -4.23 17.95 -9.75
C VAL A 18 -3.62 18.19 -11.13
N SER A 19 -2.55 19.00 -11.22
CA SER A 19 -1.83 19.22 -12.47
C SER A 19 -1.24 17.94 -13.07
N ALA A 20 -0.77 17.01 -12.23
CA ALA A 20 -0.23 15.72 -12.66
C ALA A 20 -1.32 14.83 -13.31
N PHE A 21 -2.58 14.96 -12.87
CA PHE A 21 -3.73 14.20 -13.40
C PHE A 21 -4.41 14.86 -14.62
N ARG A 22 -4.07 16.11 -14.99
CA ARG A 22 -4.82 16.89 -16.00
C ARG A 22 -5.05 16.16 -17.33
N LYS A 23 -4.04 15.46 -17.84
CA LYS A 23 -4.15 14.71 -19.10
C LYS A 23 -5.07 13.49 -18.96
N ASN A 24 -5.08 12.88 -17.78
CA ASN A 24 -5.79 11.64 -17.49
C ASN A 24 -7.24 11.90 -17.13
N ILE A 25 -7.59 12.98 -16.43
CA ILE A 25 -8.98 13.30 -16.01
C ILE A 25 -9.97 13.26 -17.19
N LYS A 26 -9.66 13.91 -18.31
CA LYS A 26 -10.55 13.93 -19.49
C LYS A 26 -10.70 12.54 -20.10
N ARG A 27 -9.61 11.75 -20.12
CA ARG A 27 -9.60 10.38 -20.63
C ARG A 27 -10.38 9.45 -19.71
N ASN A 28 -10.09 9.48 -18.41
CA ASN A 28 -10.72 8.68 -17.37
C ASN A 28 -12.23 8.90 -17.34
N ARG A 29 -12.70 10.15 -17.45
CA ARG A 29 -14.13 10.46 -17.56
C ARG A 29 -14.81 9.91 -18.82
N LYS A 30 -14.09 9.76 -19.94
CA LYS A 30 -14.62 9.15 -21.17
C LYS A 30 -14.67 7.61 -21.07
N ILE A 31 -13.70 7.02 -20.36
CA ILE A 31 -13.59 5.57 -20.18
C ILE A 31 -14.60 5.08 -19.14
N ALA A 32 -14.78 5.84 -18.06
CA ALA A 32 -15.70 5.50 -16.98
C ALA A 32 -17.15 5.36 -17.48
N ARG A 33 -17.82 4.28 -17.07
CA ARG A 33 -19.25 4.08 -17.37
C ARG A 33 -20.12 5.06 -16.57
N PRO A 34 -21.32 5.43 -17.06
CA PRO A 34 -22.29 6.21 -16.30
C PRO A 34 -22.65 5.53 -14.96
N LYS A 35 -23.24 6.29 -14.04
CA LYS A 35 -23.59 5.85 -12.68
C LYS A 35 -24.29 4.49 -12.71
N CYS A 36 -23.59 3.48 -12.19
CA CYS A 36 -24.12 2.17 -11.90
C CYS A 36 -23.81 1.90 -10.43
N ASP A 37 -24.82 1.48 -9.67
CA ASP A 37 -24.63 1.10 -8.28
C ASP A 37 -23.83 -0.20 -8.25
N ILE A 38 -22.64 -0.14 -7.64
CA ILE A 38 -21.78 -1.31 -7.49
C ILE A 38 -22.12 -1.96 -6.16
N PHE A 39 -22.67 -3.16 -6.25
CA PHE A 39 -22.83 -4.02 -5.10
C PHE A 39 -21.54 -4.81 -4.84
N PHE A 40 -21.02 -4.70 -3.62
CA PHE A 40 -19.91 -5.54 -3.14
C PHE A 40 -20.46 -6.58 -2.18
N PRO A 41 -20.52 -7.87 -2.57
CA PRO A 41 -21.00 -8.92 -1.69
C PRO A 41 -20.10 -9.07 -0.45
N LEU A 42 -20.51 -9.94 0.47
CA LEU A 42 -19.69 -10.34 1.62
C LEU A 42 -19.63 -11.86 1.69
N ARG A 43 -18.43 -12.40 1.80
CA ARG A 43 -18.18 -13.81 2.12
C ARG A 43 -17.90 -13.92 3.61
N GLU A 44 -18.69 -14.73 4.30
CA GLU A 44 -18.47 -15.07 5.71
C GLU A 44 -17.71 -16.39 5.80
N VAL A 45 -16.50 -16.40 5.24
CA VAL A 45 -15.58 -17.55 5.35
C VAL A 45 -14.55 -17.18 6.41
N PRO A 46 -14.41 -17.96 7.51
CA PRO A 46 -13.36 -17.70 8.48
C PRO A 46 -11.96 -17.92 7.88
N ASN A 47 -11.03 -17.03 8.19
CA ASN A 47 -9.61 -17.22 7.99
C ASN A 47 -9.06 -18.25 9.01
N LYS A 48 -7.80 -18.66 8.84
CA LYS A 48 -7.12 -19.67 9.69
C LYS A 48 -6.04 -19.06 10.59
N ILE A 49 -6.14 -17.77 10.88
CA ILE A 49 -5.16 -17.03 11.68
C ILE A 49 -5.49 -17.26 13.16
N THR A 50 -4.45 -17.45 13.97
CA THR A 50 -4.53 -17.75 15.39
C THR A 50 -3.46 -16.96 16.12
N GLU A 51 -3.52 -16.92 17.44
CA GLU A 51 -2.47 -16.34 18.31
C GLU A 51 -1.07 -16.88 17.99
N ARG A 52 -0.98 -18.15 17.55
CA ARG A 52 0.28 -18.82 17.21
C ARG A 52 0.75 -18.59 15.78
N SER A 53 -0.01 -17.85 14.98
CA SER A 53 0.32 -17.62 13.57
C SER A 53 1.49 -16.65 13.45
N VAL A 54 2.57 -17.13 12.84
CA VAL A 54 3.73 -16.32 12.45
C VAL A 54 3.50 -15.78 11.03
N PRO A 55 3.60 -14.46 10.80
CA PRO A 55 3.52 -13.87 9.47
C PRO A 55 4.78 -14.11 8.63
N VAL A 56 4.61 -13.95 7.32
CA VAL A 56 5.70 -13.63 6.40
C VAL A 56 5.55 -12.19 5.94
N VAL A 57 6.62 -11.40 6.04
CA VAL A 57 6.69 -10.02 5.55
C VAL A 57 7.36 -10.03 4.18
N VAL A 58 6.65 -9.54 3.16
CA VAL A 58 7.15 -9.46 1.78
C VAL A 58 7.50 -8.01 1.46
N VAL A 59 8.77 -7.78 1.10
CA VAL A 59 9.31 -6.46 0.75
C VAL A 59 9.77 -6.46 -0.71
N PRO A 60 8.97 -5.97 -1.67
CA PRO A 60 9.43 -5.79 -3.04
C PRO A 60 10.48 -4.67 -3.08
N THR A 61 11.64 -4.95 -3.68
CA THR A 61 12.80 -4.07 -3.60
C THR A 61 13.42 -3.85 -4.97
N PHE A 62 13.67 -2.59 -5.31
CA PHE A 62 14.47 -2.21 -6.49
C PHE A 62 15.35 -1.01 -6.14
N LEU A 63 16.58 -1.28 -5.71
CA LEU A 63 17.54 -0.27 -5.25
C LEU A 63 18.18 0.43 -6.46
N LYS A 64 18.14 1.75 -6.52
CA LYS A 64 18.78 2.56 -7.57
C LYS A 64 20.06 3.25 -7.10
N GLY A 65 20.28 3.31 -5.78
CA GLY A 65 21.46 3.93 -5.20
C GLY A 65 21.51 3.81 -3.69
N SER A 66 22.49 4.50 -3.10
CA SER A 66 22.81 4.40 -1.68
C SER A 66 21.69 4.89 -0.74
N ASN A 67 20.84 5.82 -1.18
CA ASN A 67 19.69 6.25 -0.38
C ASN A 67 18.63 5.15 -0.27
N ASP A 68 18.38 4.40 -1.34
CA ASP A 68 17.43 3.28 -1.30
C ASP A 68 17.95 2.17 -0.39
N LEU A 69 19.26 1.92 -0.42
CA LEU A 69 19.91 0.97 0.50
C LEU A 69 19.75 1.40 1.96
N LYS A 70 19.98 2.68 2.29
CA LYS A 70 19.79 3.19 3.65
C LYS A 70 18.35 3.03 4.13
N MET A 71 17.37 3.30 3.28
CA MET A 71 15.96 3.12 3.63
C MET A 71 15.64 1.63 3.88
N LEU A 72 16.20 0.73 3.06
CA LEU A 72 16.07 -0.70 3.28
C LEU A 72 16.74 -1.16 4.59
N ASP A 73 17.93 -0.63 4.92
CA ASP A 73 18.61 -0.92 6.19
C ASP A 73 17.73 -0.52 7.39
N GLU A 74 17.15 0.68 7.34
CA GLU A 74 16.24 1.19 8.38
C GLU A 74 14.97 0.32 8.49
N LEU A 75 14.34 -0.03 7.37
CA LEU A 75 13.19 -0.95 7.34
C LEU A 75 13.53 -2.28 8.01
N ILE A 76 14.65 -2.90 7.64
CA ILE A 76 15.05 -4.20 8.18
C ILE A 76 15.28 -4.12 9.68
N SER A 77 15.86 -3.02 10.18
CA SER A 77 15.97 -2.78 11.63
C SER A 77 14.58 -2.76 12.28
N CYS A 78 13.63 -2.00 11.74
CA CYS A 78 12.26 -1.95 12.27
C CYS A 78 11.55 -3.30 12.24
N LEU A 79 11.77 -4.12 11.19
CA LEU A 79 11.17 -5.45 11.07
C LEU A 79 11.78 -6.46 12.04
N LYS A 80 13.07 -6.33 12.37
CA LYS A 80 13.75 -7.19 13.36
C LYS A 80 13.35 -6.85 14.80
N ASP A 81 13.01 -5.58 15.05
CA ASP A 81 12.61 -5.09 16.38
C ASP A 81 11.08 -5.18 16.62
N GLN A 82 10.35 -5.98 15.83
CA GLN A 82 8.91 -6.19 16.01
C GLN A 82 8.61 -6.94 17.31
N SER A 83 7.52 -6.58 17.98
CA SER A 83 7.03 -7.28 19.17
C SER A 83 6.45 -8.67 18.88
N LEU A 84 6.10 -8.92 17.61
CA LEU A 84 5.74 -10.23 17.08
C LEU A 84 6.77 -10.66 16.03
N GLU A 85 7.38 -11.82 16.22
CA GLU A 85 8.30 -12.40 15.24
C GLU A 85 7.60 -12.64 13.89
N GLY A 86 8.34 -12.44 12.80
CA GLY A 86 7.88 -12.70 11.43
C GLY A 86 9.04 -13.07 10.52
N HIS A 87 8.77 -13.90 9.51
CA HIS A 87 9.78 -14.23 8.50
C HIS A 87 9.88 -13.10 7.47
N ILE A 88 11.06 -12.48 7.35
CA ILE A 88 11.27 -11.37 6.40
C ILE A 88 11.75 -11.93 5.06
N VAL A 89 11.07 -11.54 3.99
CA VAL A 89 11.36 -11.93 2.62
C VAL A 89 11.51 -10.68 1.77
N ILE A 90 12.75 -10.39 1.38
CA ILE A 90 13.03 -9.37 0.38
C ILE A 90 12.95 -10.00 -0.99
N VAL A 91 12.19 -9.38 -1.89
CA VAL A 91 12.16 -9.76 -3.30
C VAL A 91 12.85 -8.68 -4.11
N ASP A 92 14.11 -8.91 -4.46
CA ASP A 92 14.95 -8.02 -5.26
C ASP A 92 14.55 -8.14 -6.74
N ASP A 93 13.86 -7.12 -7.25
CA ASP A 93 13.33 -7.03 -8.62
C ASP A 93 14.43 -6.61 -9.62
N ALA A 94 15.55 -7.33 -9.55
CA ALA A 94 16.76 -7.12 -10.34
C ALA A 94 17.39 -5.73 -10.19
N SER A 95 17.60 -5.27 -8.95
CA SER A 95 18.38 -4.06 -8.66
C SER A 95 19.74 -4.09 -9.39
N PRO A 96 20.27 -2.95 -9.89
CA PRO A 96 21.56 -2.91 -10.59
C PRO A 96 22.68 -3.53 -9.77
N GLU A 97 22.73 -3.17 -8.48
CA GLU A 97 23.53 -3.87 -7.48
C GLU A 97 22.62 -4.79 -6.66
N PRO A 98 22.99 -6.05 -6.42
CA PRO A 98 22.20 -6.96 -5.59
C PRO A 98 21.95 -6.41 -4.19
N VAL A 99 20.77 -6.70 -3.65
CA VAL A 99 20.48 -6.45 -2.25
C VAL A 99 21.51 -7.17 -1.37
N PRO A 100 22.11 -6.50 -0.36
CA PRO A 100 23.06 -7.15 0.55
C PRO A 100 22.44 -8.33 1.30
N ASN A 101 23.30 -9.23 1.75
CA ASN A 101 22.84 -10.31 2.62
C ASN A 101 22.62 -9.78 4.05
N TYR A 102 21.42 -9.97 4.58
CA TYR A 102 21.09 -9.65 5.97
C TYR A 102 20.86 -10.95 6.74
N SER A 103 21.42 -11.05 7.95
CA SER A 103 21.12 -12.18 8.85
C SER A 103 19.63 -12.28 9.08
N ASP A 104 19.08 -13.50 9.06
CA ASP A 104 17.68 -13.81 9.35
C ASP A 104 16.66 -13.16 8.39
N VAL A 105 17.11 -12.77 7.20
CA VAL A 105 16.27 -12.28 6.11
C VAL A 105 16.49 -13.17 4.89
N HIS A 106 15.39 -13.62 4.28
CA HIS A 106 15.46 -14.34 3.01
C HIS A 106 15.43 -13.36 1.84
N CYS A 107 16.41 -13.44 0.94
CA CYS A 107 16.44 -12.60 -0.27
C CYS A 107 16.22 -13.45 -1.52
N LEU A 108 15.15 -13.15 -2.26
CA LEU A 108 14.82 -13.74 -3.55
C LEU A 108 15.11 -12.72 -4.65
N ARG A 109 16.10 -12.99 -5.50
CA ARG A 109 16.40 -12.11 -6.63
C ARG A 109 15.72 -12.59 -7.91
N LEU A 110 15.02 -11.69 -8.57
CA LEU A 110 14.39 -11.93 -9.86
C LEU A 110 15.40 -11.79 -11.02
N PRO A 111 15.21 -12.52 -12.12
CA PRO A 111 16.15 -12.49 -13.25
C PRO A 111 16.10 -11.17 -14.04
N GLN A 112 14.99 -10.44 -13.96
CA GLN A 112 14.77 -9.17 -14.63
C GLN A 112 13.78 -8.32 -13.83
N ASN A 113 13.84 -7.00 -14.00
CA ASN A 113 12.88 -6.08 -13.41
C ASN A 113 11.51 -6.30 -14.06
N SER A 114 10.58 -6.84 -13.26
CA SER A 114 9.23 -7.24 -13.68
C SER A 114 8.14 -6.44 -12.95
N GLY A 115 8.54 -5.48 -12.12
CA GLY A 115 7.64 -4.62 -11.37
C GLY A 115 7.18 -5.21 -10.03
N PRO A 116 6.62 -4.34 -9.17
CA PRO A 116 6.31 -4.70 -7.79
C PRO A 116 5.19 -5.73 -7.67
N ALA A 117 4.25 -5.80 -8.62
CA ALA A 117 3.23 -6.84 -8.66
C ALA A 117 3.84 -8.24 -8.77
N SER A 118 4.81 -8.42 -9.68
CA SER A 118 5.52 -9.69 -9.87
C SER A 118 6.37 -10.02 -8.63
N ALA A 119 7.08 -9.03 -8.09
CA ALA A 119 7.86 -9.21 -6.86
C ALA A 119 6.99 -9.65 -5.66
N ARG A 120 5.83 -9.00 -5.44
CA ARG A 120 4.90 -9.41 -4.37
C ARG A 120 4.33 -10.80 -4.60
N ASN A 121 3.98 -11.16 -5.84
CA ASN A 121 3.54 -12.51 -6.18
C ASN A 121 4.63 -13.55 -5.85
N LYS A 122 5.90 -13.28 -6.13
CA LYS A 122 7.01 -14.19 -5.80
C LYS A 122 7.23 -14.31 -4.30
N GLY A 123 7.10 -13.22 -3.56
CA GLY A 123 7.10 -13.25 -2.10
C GLY A 123 5.93 -14.07 -1.53
N MET A 124 4.74 -13.96 -2.14
CA MET A 124 3.58 -14.77 -1.75
C MET A 124 3.81 -16.27 -1.99
N ASP A 125 4.38 -16.65 -3.12
CA ASP A 125 4.73 -18.05 -3.40
C ASP A 125 5.66 -18.59 -2.33
N TYR A 126 6.71 -17.84 -1.97
CA TYR A 126 7.64 -18.26 -0.92
C TYR A 126 6.97 -18.34 0.45
N ALA A 127 6.13 -17.36 0.80
CA ALA A 127 5.36 -17.37 2.04
C ALA A 127 4.47 -18.62 2.18
N GLN A 128 3.90 -19.09 1.06
CA GLN A 128 3.12 -20.32 1.03
C GLN A 128 3.98 -21.56 1.31
N THR A 129 5.23 -21.61 0.84
CA THR A 129 6.16 -22.72 1.15
C THR A 129 6.50 -22.82 2.64
N LEU A 130 6.50 -21.68 3.34
CA LEU A 130 6.67 -21.61 4.80
C LEU A 130 5.38 -21.94 5.58
N GLY A 131 4.25 -22.15 4.89
CA GLY A 131 2.97 -22.45 5.53
C GLY A 131 2.38 -21.27 6.31
N ALA A 132 2.79 -20.04 5.98
CA ALA A 132 2.33 -18.81 6.62
C ALA A 132 0.80 -18.71 6.63
N LYS A 133 0.22 -18.20 7.72
CA LYS A 133 -1.25 -18.02 7.82
C LYS A 133 -1.72 -16.68 7.30
N PHE A 134 -0.84 -15.69 7.32
CA PHE A 134 -1.03 -14.41 6.67
C PHE A 134 0.30 -13.84 6.20
N ILE A 135 0.21 -12.93 5.24
CA ILE A 135 1.32 -12.31 4.55
C ILE A 135 1.14 -10.81 4.72
N ALA A 136 2.13 -10.13 5.28
CA ALA A 136 2.17 -8.68 5.40
C ALA A 136 3.05 -8.12 4.29
N PHE A 137 2.66 -6.99 3.71
CA PHE A 137 3.40 -6.27 2.68
C PHE A 137 3.82 -4.92 3.23
N THR A 138 5.06 -4.55 2.92
CA THR A 138 5.57 -3.20 3.11
C THR A 138 6.63 -2.89 2.05
N ASP A 139 6.96 -1.62 1.85
CA ASP A 139 7.91 -1.19 0.82
C ASP A 139 9.24 -0.79 1.46
N SER A 140 10.34 -0.80 0.67
CA SER A 140 11.70 -0.53 1.16
C SER A 140 11.91 0.85 1.77
N ASP A 141 10.97 1.78 1.59
CA ASP A 141 10.96 3.15 2.09
C ASP A 141 9.94 3.37 3.23
N CYS A 142 9.56 2.29 3.91
CA CYS A 142 8.61 2.31 5.04
C CYS A 142 9.29 1.97 6.36
N LEU A 143 8.80 2.56 7.45
CA LEU A 143 9.28 2.33 8.83
C LEU A 143 8.09 1.89 9.70
N PRO A 144 7.82 0.57 9.80
CA PRO A 144 6.79 0.03 10.67
C PRO A 144 7.03 0.35 12.15
N SER A 145 5.97 0.63 12.90
CA SER A 145 6.04 0.68 14.36
C SER A 145 6.41 -0.69 14.92
N ASP A 146 7.00 -0.74 16.11
CA ASP A 146 7.36 -1.97 16.84
C ASP A 146 6.21 -2.99 16.97
N ASN A 147 4.96 -2.53 17.08
CA ASN A 147 3.78 -3.37 17.21
C ASN A 147 3.02 -3.63 15.91
N TRP A 148 3.61 -3.31 14.74
CA TRP A 148 2.90 -3.40 13.45
C TRP A 148 2.42 -4.82 13.12
N LEU A 149 3.29 -5.83 13.23
CA LEU A 149 2.92 -7.22 12.99
C LEU A 149 1.92 -7.75 14.00
N HIS A 150 2.09 -7.36 15.27
CA HIS A 150 1.15 -7.70 16.34
C HIS A 150 -0.25 -7.14 16.03
N ALA A 151 -0.35 -5.86 15.71
CA ALA A 151 -1.61 -5.20 15.38
C ALA A 151 -2.32 -5.86 14.18
N LEU A 152 -1.58 -6.26 13.14
CA LEU A 152 -2.15 -7.00 12.01
C LEU A 152 -2.71 -8.36 12.44
N ARG A 153 -2.01 -9.11 13.30
CA ARG A 153 -2.52 -10.39 13.83
C ARG A 153 -3.79 -10.16 14.64
N GLU A 154 -3.79 -9.20 15.56
CA GLU A 154 -4.96 -8.86 16.38
C GLU A 154 -6.15 -8.41 15.52
N GLY A 155 -5.91 -7.65 14.45
CA GLY A 155 -6.95 -7.28 13.50
C GLY A 155 -7.63 -8.49 12.84
N PHE A 156 -6.85 -9.53 12.49
CA PHE A 156 -7.43 -10.77 11.93
C PHE A 156 -8.15 -11.62 12.97
N LEU A 157 -7.69 -11.60 14.22
CA LEU A 157 -8.34 -12.30 15.34
C LEU A 157 -9.67 -11.63 15.74
N GLY A 158 -9.69 -10.29 15.73
CA GLY A 158 -10.89 -9.49 15.99
C GLY A 158 -11.94 -9.57 14.88
N SER A 159 -11.51 -9.84 13.66
CA SER A 159 -12.38 -10.04 12.49
C SER A 159 -12.08 -11.37 11.77
N PRO A 160 -12.55 -12.52 12.31
CA PRO A 160 -12.20 -13.85 11.76
C PRO A 160 -12.61 -14.07 10.30
N SER A 161 -13.62 -13.35 9.78
CA SER A 161 -14.05 -13.42 8.38
C SER A 161 -13.34 -12.40 7.48
N CYS A 162 -12.39 -11.63 8.01
CA CYS A 162 -11.58 -10.68 7.26
C CYS A 162 -10.38 -11.38 6.62
N HIS A 163 -10.10 -11.04 5.37
CA HIS A 163 -9.01 -11.63 4.60
C HIS A 163 -8.00 -10.61 4.09
N ILE A 164 -8.29 -9.31 4.23
CA ILE A 164 -7.41 -8.19 3.85
C ILE A 164 -7.52 -7.11 4.93
N LEU A 165 -6.39 -6.76 5.53
CA LEU A 165 -6.26 -5.61 6.41
C LEU A 165 -5.41 -4.54 5.73
N SER A 166 -5.81 -3.29 5.82
CA SER A 166 -4.99 -2.12 5.49
C SER A 166 -4.71 -1.33 6.75
N GLY A 167 -3.45 -1.03 7.01
CA GLY A 167 -3.05 -0.25 8.16
C GLY A 167 -3.14 1.26 7.95
N ASN A 168 -2.65 1.99 8.95
CA ASN A 168 -2.58 3.45 8.99
C ASN A 168 -1.17 3.93 8.62
N THR A 169 -1.04 4.63 7.50
CA THR A 169 0.23 5.12 6.98
C THR A 169 0.39 6.61 7.27
N LEU A 170 1.39 6.93 8.09
CA LEU A 170 1.83 8.29 8.41
C LEU A 170 3.01 8.68 7.52
N SER A 171 3.32 9.97 7.41
CA SER A 171 4.51 10.40 6.67
C SER A 171 5.71 10.47 7.61
N HIS A 172 6.84 9.87 7.26
CA HIS A 172 8.09 10.09 7.99
C HIS A 172 8.60 11.53 7.80
N ASP A 173 8.50 12.08 6.58
CA ASP A 173 8.94 13.44 6.26
C ASP A 173 8.12 14.51 6.97
N ARG A 174 8.72 15.24 7.91
CA ARG A 174 8.02 16.31 8.65
C ARG A 174 7.99 17.66 7.94
N CYS A 175 8.45 17.70 6.68
CA CYS A 175 8.35 18.84 5.79
C CYS A 175 6.89 19.08 5.32
N TRP A 176 6.64 20.16 4.57
CA TRP A 176 5.27 20.51 4.18
C TRP A 176 4.64 19.50 3.19
N LEU A 177 5.45 18.78 2.41
CA LEU A 177 4.98 17.75 1.48
C LEU A 177 4.59 16.47 2.22
N GLY A 178 5.35 16.04 3.24
CA GLY A 178 4.94 14.91 4.07
C GLY A 178 3.67 15.20 4.87
N LYS A 179 3.57 16.39 5.49
CA LYS A 179 2.31 16.85 6.12
C LYS A 179 1.14 16.93 5.15
N TYR A 180 1.41 17.19 3.87
CA TYR A 180 0.38 17.13 2.82
C TYR A 180 -0.10 15.69 2.62
N HIS A 181 0.79 14.70 2.51
CA HIS A 181 0.40 13.30 2.35
C HIS A 181 -0.44 12.78 3.51
N GLU A 182 -0.07 13.10 4.75
CA GLU A 182 -0.84 12.73 5.95
C GLU A 182 -2.26 13.31 5.88
N ARG A 183 -2.37 14.62 5.63
CA ARG A 183 -3.66 15.31 5.55
C ARG A 183 -4.50 14.85 4.35
N ASN A 184 -3.84 14.56 3.23
CA ASN A 184 -4.50 14.12 2.01
C ASN A 184 -4.88 12.63 2.07
N GLY A 185 -4.30 11.84 2.99
CA GLY A 185 -4.57 10.40 3.10
C GLY A 185 -3.91 9.56 1.99
N THR A 186 -2.86 10.06 1.32
CA THR A 186 -2.34 9.51 0.05
C THR A 186 -2.09 8.00 0.06
N LEU A 187 -1.67 7.42 1.18
CA LEU A 187 -1.35 6.01 1.33
C LEU A 187 -2.19 5.28 2.41
N ASN A 188 -3.43 5.72 2.63
CA ASN A 188 -4.36 5.09 3.59
C ASN A 188 -5.60 4.44 2.92
N GLY A 189 -5.74 4.62 1.61
CA GLY A 189 -6.86 4.05 0.87
C GLY A 189 -8.18 4.79 1.13
N ARG A 190 -9.27 4.14 0.72
CA ARG A 190 -10.61 4.76 0.69
C ARG A 190 -11.65 3.86 1.31
N ARG A 191 -12.53 4.43 2.13
CA ARG A 191 -13.71 3.76 2.71
C ARG A 191 -14.92 3.90 1.80
N ILE A 192 -15.65 2.81 1.58
CA ILE A 192 -16.92 2.83 0.83
C ILE A 192 -17.96 3.62 1.64
N SER A 193 -18.71 4.55 1.03
CA SER A 193 -19.54 5.49 1.80
C SER A 193 -20.72 4.84 2.54
N THR A 194 -21.13 3.64 2.13
CA THR A 194 -22.29 2.92 2.67
C THR A 194 -21.93 1.81 3.65
N THR A 195 -20.64 1.58 3.92
CA THR A 195 -20.16 0.51 4.81
C THR A 195 -18.87 0.94 5.53
N ASP A 196 -18.47 0.26 6.59
CA ASP A 196 -17.16 0.53 7.23
C ASP A 196 -15.96 -0.10 6.50
N ARG A 197 -16.21 -0.86 5.44
CA ARG A 197 -15.20 -1.52 4.61
C ARG A 197 -14.44 -0.57 3.70
N LEU A 198 -13.23 -0.96 3.34
CA LEU A 198 -12.41 -0.24 2.37
C LEU A 198 -12.72 -0.66 0.94
N LEU A 199 -12.66 0.31 0.03
CA LEU A 199 -12.60 0.08 -1.40
C LEU A 199 -11.24 -0.50 -1.79
N TYR A 200 -10.16 0.03 -1.21
CA TYR A 200 -8.80 -0.49 -1.32
C TYR A 200 -7.93 0.01 -0.16
N GLY A 201 -6.82 -0.69 0.06
CA GLY A 201 -5.72 -0.32 0.93
C GLY A 201 -4.38 -0.39 0.18
N PRO A 202 -3.44 0.53 0.41
CA PRO A 202 -2.13 0.49 -0.25
C PRO A 202 -1.22 -0.62 0.29
N THR A 203 -0.50 -1.30 -0.60
CA THR A 203 0.36 -2.44 -0.26
C THR A 203 1.57 -2.10 0.60
N CYS A 204 1.93 -0.82 0.73
CA CYS A 204 2.98 -0.40 1.68
C CYS A 204 2.60 -0.68 3.15
N ASN A 205 1.29 -0.90 3.43
CA ASN A 205 0.76 -1.25 4.75
C ASN A 205 -0.50 -2.13 4.61
N LEU A 206 -0.33 -3.32 4.02
CA LEU A 206 -1.43 -4.26 3.77
C LEU A 206 -1.06 -5.65 4.25
N ALA A 207 -2.01 -6.40 4.80
CA ALA A 207 -1.86 -7.82 5.04
C ALA A 207 -2.99 -8.62 4.42
N ILE A 208 -2.68 -9.81 3.93
CA ILE A 208 -3.67 -10.76 3.39
C ILE A 208 -3.55 -12.11 4.09
N SER A 209 -4.67 -12.79 4.27
CA SER A 209 -4.65 -14.18 4.74
C SER A 209 -4.14 -15.14 3.65
N ALA A 210 -3.58 -16.26 4.06
CA ALA A 210 -3.12 -17.32 3.15
C ALA A 210 -4.25 -17.85 2.24
N CYS A 211 -5.48 -17.94 2.78
CA CYS A 211 -6.66 -18.38 2.02
C CYS A 211 -6.93 -17.47 0.81
N LEU A 212 -6.71 -16.16 0.94
CA LEU A 212 -6.85 -15.22 -0.16
C LEU A 212 -5.65 -15.31 -1.11
N ALA A 213 -4.43 -15.42 -0.57
CA ALA A 213 -3.22 -15.55 -1.37
C ALA A 213 -3.25 -16.75 -2.33
N GLU A 214 -3.92 -17.83 -1.95
CA GLU A 214 -4.17 -19.00 -2.82
C GLU A 214 -5.14 -18.72 -3.99
N LYS A 215 -6.00 -17.71 -3.87
CA LYS A 215 -7.12 -17.44 -4.80
C LYS A 215 -6.89 -16.21 -5.66
N MET A 216 -6.04 -15.29 -5.19
CA MET A 216 -5.85 -14.00 -5.83
C MET A 216 -4.38 -13.66 -5.89
N ARG A 217 -3.97 -13.18 -7.07
CA ARG A 217 -2.64 -12.66 -7.34
C ARG A 217 -2.73 -11.18 -7.69
N PHE A 218 -1.63 -10.47 -7.52
CA PHE A 218 -1.48 -9.14 -8.13
C PHE A 218 -1.45 -9.28 -9.65
N ASP A 219 -2.10 -8.37 -10.38
CA ASP A 219 -2.04 -8.35 -11.84
C ASP A 219 -0.68 -7.79 -12.28
N GLU A 220 0.20 -8.67 -12.79
CA GLU A 220 1.56 -8.33 -13.21
C GLU A 220 1.61 -7.45 -14.46
N SER A 221 0.47 -7.21 -15.12
CA SER A 221 0.39 -6.26 -16.24
C SER A 221 0.43 -4.80 -15.81
N PHE A 222 0.40 -4.51 -14.50
CA PHE A 222 0.70 -3.19 -13.94
C PHE A 222 2.23 -3.04 -13.78
N PRO A 223 2.91 -2.32 -14.71
CA PRO A 223 4.37 -2.36 -14.79
C PRO A 223 5.06 -1.39 -13.83
N ILE A 224 4.29 -0.57 -13.11
CA ILE A 224 4.76 0.50 -12.24
C ILE A 224 4.15 0.33 -10.86
N ALA A 225 4.81 0.86 -9.83
CA ALA A 225 4.28 0.97 -8.46
C ALA A 225 3.12 1.98 -8.41
N ALA A 226 1.96 1.56 -8.93
CA ALA A 226 0.70 2.29 -8.95
C ALA A 226 -0.45 1.37 -9.39
N ALA A 227 -1.49 1.31 -8.56
CA ALA A 227 -2.80 0.72 -8.81
C ALA A 227 -2.88 -0.81 -8.87
N GLU A 228 -1.78 -1.56 -8.76
CA GLU A 228 -1.82 -3.02 -8.62
C GLU A 228 -2.49 -3.46 -7.31
N ASP A 229 -2.34 -2.66 -6.27
CA ASP A 229 -2.99 -2.79 -4.97
C ASP A 229 -4.50 -2.51 -5.06
N ILE A 230 -4.87 -1.44 -5.77
CA ILE A 230 -6.26 -1.07 -6.04
C ILE A 230 -6.96 -2.16 -6.86
N ASP A 231 -6.30 -2.70 -7.89
CA ASP A 231 -6.83 -3.79 -8.71
C ASP A 231 -7.11 -5.04 -7.87
N LEU A 232 -6.15 -5.49 -7.05
CA LEU A 232 -6.31 -6.64 -6.17
C LEU A 232 -7.50 -6.43 -5.22
N CYS A 233 -7.52 -5.29 -4.54
CA CYS A 233 -8.56 -4.91 -3.59
C CYS A 233 -9.95 -4.83 -4.24
N TYR A 234 -10.03 -4.27 -5.44
CA TYR A 234 -11.29 -4.13 -6.16
C TYR A 234 -11.85 -5.50 -6.59
N ARG A 235 -10.99 -6.40 -7.11
CA ARG A 235 -11.37 -7.78 -7.43
C ARG A 235 -11.76 -8.57 -6.17
N ALA A 236 -11.09 -8.35 -5.05
CA ALA A 236 -11.43 -8.93 -3.75
C ALA A 236 -12.84 -8.51 -3.32
N ASN A 237 -13.13 -7.20 -3.29
CA ASN A 237 -14.45 -6.65 -2.97
C ASN A 237 -15.55 -7.18 -3.91
N LYS A 238 -15.29 -7.25 -5.23
CA LYS A 238 -16.22 -7.79 -6.23
C LYS A 238 -16.62 -9.25 -5.99
N THR A 239 -15.72 -10.03 -5.39
CA THR A 239 -15.96 -11.44 -5.10
C THR A 239 -16.31 -11.69 -3.64
N GLY A 240 -16.43 -10.64 -2.83
CA GLY A 240 -16.94 -10.68 -1.46
C GLY A 240 -15.87 -10.81 -0.38
N TRP A 241 -14.60 -10.72 -0.73
CA TRP A 241 -13.52 -10.62 0.24
C TRP A 241 -13.40 -9.16 0.68
N ALA A 242 -13.99 -8.86 1.84
CA ALA A 242 -13.96 -7.53 2.41
C ALA A 242 -12.55 -7.11 2.80
N ILE A 243 -12.33 -5.80 2.76
CA ILE A 243 -11.11 -5.15 3.24
C ILE A 243 -11.48 -4.31 4.45
N GLU A 244 -10.76 -4.50 5.54
CA GLU A 244 -10.96 -3.75 6.76
C GLU A 244 -9.75 -2.87 7.06
N HIS A 245 -9.98 -1.81 7.82
CA HIS A 245 -8.93 -0.91 8.27
C HIS A 245 -8.45 -1.33 9.64
N CYS A 246 -7.14 -1.51 9.81
CA CYS A 246 -6.47 -1.78 11.07
C CYS A 246 -5.67 -0.54 11.49
N PRO A 247 -6.30 0.46 12.16
CA PRO A 247 -5.65 1.72 12.46
C PRO A 247 -4.41 1.59 13.37
N GLU A 248 -4.32 0.51 14.13
CA GLU A 248 -3.22 0.17 15.03
C GLU A 248 -1.99 -0.38 14.29
N ALA A 249 -2.16 -0.86 13.06
CA ALA A 249 -1.04 -1.25 12.20
C ALA A 249 -0.41 0.00 11.57
N ILE A 250 0.51 0.63 12.29
CA ILE A 250 1.12 1.91 11.91
C ILE A 250 2.41 1.70 11.11
N ILE A 251 2.52 2.43 10.00
CA ILE A 251 3.77 2.58 9.23
C ILE A 251 4.05 4.07 9.01
N HIS A 252 5.32 4.45 9.06
CA HIS A 252 5.79 5.75 8.58
C HIS A 252 6.44 5.62 7.20
N HIS A 253 5.83 6.20 6.18
CA HIS A 253 6.39 6.19 4.82
C HIS A 253 7.39 7.33 4.64
N ASN A 254 8.62 6.99 4.26
CA ASN A 254 9.67 7.92 3.89
C ASN A 254 9.56 8.24 2.40
N TYR A 255 9.05 9.42 2.07
CA TYR A 255 8.95 9.89 0.69
C TYR A 255 10.28 10.44 0.16
N GLY A 256 11.33 10.49 0.99
CA GLY A 256 12.66 10.96 0.62
C GLY A 256 12.78 12.48 0.42
N TYR A 257 11.76 13.26 0.80
CA TYR A 257 11.78 14.71 0.59
C TYR A 257 12.82 15.42 1.44
N THR A 258 13.12 14.88 2.61
CA THR A 258 14.01 15.51 3.60
C THR A 258 15.47 15.58 3.11
N ALA A 259 15.87 14.69 2.19
CA ALA A 259 17.20 14.67 1.59
C ALA A 259 17.34 15.56 0.34
N LEU A 260 16.27 16.26 -0.08
CA LEU A 260 16.21 16.98 -1.35
C LEU A 260 16.09 18.50 -1.15
N SER A 261 16.59 19.26 -2.12
CA SER A 261 16.27 20.69 -2.20
C SER A 261 14.77 20.89 -2.50
N ARG A 262 14.24 22.09 -2.20
CA ARG A 262 12.81 22.37 -2.42
C ARG A 262 12.34 22.14 -3.87
N PRO A 263 13.10 22.55 -4.92
CA PRO A 263 12.71 22.26 -6.29
C PRO A 263 12.70 20.77 -6.62
N GLU A 264 13.71 20.01 -6.18
CA GLU A 264 13.80 18.57 -6.41
C GLU A 264 12.66 17.82 -5.72
N ALA A 265 12.34 18.18 -4.48
CA ALA A 265 11.22 17.61 -3.74
C ALA A 265 9.87 17.85 -4.44
N LEU A 266 9.66 19.04 -5.02
CA LEU A 266 8.45 19.33 -5.81
C LEU A 266 8.39 18.54 -7.12
N ILE A 267 9.54 18.34 -7.78
CA ILE A 267 9.61 17.51 -8.99
C ILE A 267 9.31 16.05 -8.65
N GLN A 268 9.87 15.53 -7.55
CA GLN A 268 9.60 14.18 -7.05
C GLN A 268 8.12 13.98 -6.71
N PHE A 269 7.55 14.92 -5.95
CA PHE A 269 6.12 14.93 -5.62
C PHE A 269 5.25 14.88 -6.88
N TRP A 270 5.55 15.73 -7.87
CA TRP A 270 4.81 15.75 -9.14
C TRP A 270 4.96 14.43 -9.92
N ARG A 271 6.17 13.87 -9.98
CA ARG A 271 6.44 12.58 -10.65
C ARG A 271 5.69 11.43 -9.98
N GLN A 272 5.60 11.42 -8.65
CA GLN A 272 4.85 10.42 -7.90
C GLN A 272 3.36 10.45 -8.29
N PHE A 273 2.72 11.61 -8.24
CA PHE A 273 1.31 11.72 -8.62
C PHE A 273 1.06 11.50 -10.12
N LYS A 274 2.03 11.80 -10.98
CA LYS A 274 1.96 11.43 -12.39
C LYS A 274 1.94 9.90 -12.56
N ARG A 275 2.79 9.17 -11.83
CA ARG A 275 2.80 7.70 -11.80
C ARG A 275 1.46 7.14 -11.33
N TYR A 276 0.88 7.71 -10.28
CA TYR A 276 -0.46 7.33 -9.81
C TYR A 276 -1.54 7.60 -10.87
N ALA A 277 -1.48 8.72 -11.58
CA ALA A 277 -2.41 9.02 -12.67
C ALA A 277 -2.30 8.02 -13.84
N GLU A 278 -1.08 7.58 -14.17
CA GLU A 278 -0.81 6.55 -15.19
C GLU A 278 -1.39 5.19 -14.76
N GLY A 279 -1.16 4.77 -13.50
CA GLY A 279 -1.74 3.56 -12.92
C GLY A 279 -3.28 3.58 -12.90
N GLU A 280 -3.89 4.70 -12.48
CA GLU A 280 -5.35 4.88 -12.50
C GLU A 280 -5.92 4.77 -13.93
N SER A 281 -5.21 5.30 -14.92
CA SER A 281 -5.65 5.18 -16.31
C SER A 281 -5.65 3.72 -16.78
N LEU A 282 -4.67 2.91 -16.37
CA LEU A 282 -4.64 1.48 -16.70
C LEU A 282 -5.74 0.74 -15.93
N LEU A 283 -5.90 1.01 -14.64
CA LEU A 283 -6.95 0.44 -13.79
C LEU A 283 -8.34 0.65 -14.41
N LEU A 284 -8.65 1.85 -14.90
CA LEU A 284 -9.94 2.13 -15.53
C LEU A 284 -10.16 1.40 -16.86
N THR A 285 -9.10 1.01 -17.57
CA THR A 285 -9.26 0.14 -18.75
C THR A 285 -9.60 -1.31 -18.37
N ARG A 286 -9.24 -1.74 -17.15
CA ARG A 286 -9.56 -3.07 -16.62
C ARG A 286 -10.93 -3.10 -15.95
N HIS A 287 -11.23 -2.05 -15.19
CA HIS A 287 -12.43 -1.92 -14.36
C HIS A 287 -13.17 -0.62 -14.70
N LEU A 288 -13.95 -0.65 -15.78
CA LEU A 288 -14.68 0.54 -16.27
C LEU A 288 -15.65 1.14 -15.24
N ASP A 289 -16.09 0.33 -14.28
CA ASP A 289 -17.01 0.72 -13.22
C ASP A 289 -16.30 1.17 -11.93
N TYR A 290 -14.99 0.93 -11.78
CA TYR A 290 -14.22 1.35 -10.60
C TYR A 290 -14.40 2.84 -10.27
N TYR A 291 -14.52 3.70 -11.30
CA TYR A 291 -14.74 5.13 -11.11
C TYR A 291 -16.01 5.44 -10.29
N ASN A 292 -17.09 4.66 -10.46
CA ASN A 292 -18.31 4.83 -9.68
C ASN A 292 -18.10 4.43 -8.21
N ALA A 293 -17.32 3.39 -7.93
CA ALA A 293 -16.97 3.01 -6.56
C ALA A 293 -16.06 4.08 -5.92
N PHE A 294 -15.12 4.64 -6.68
CA PHE A 294 -14.26 5.74 -6.25
C PHE A 294 -15.07 6.99 -5.87
N LEU A 295 -16.05 7.39 -6.69
CA LEU A 295 -16.93 8.52 -6.40
C LEU A 295 -17.80 8.30 -5.15
N ASN A 296 -18.15 7.05 -4.86
CA ASN A 296 -18.93 6.65 -3.69
C ASN A 296 -18.06 6.20 -2.51
N SER A 297 -16.81 6.65 -2.43
CA SER A 297 -15.91 6.39 -1.31
C SER A 297 -15.28 7.68 -0.78
N LYS A 298 -14.65 7.60 0.39
CA LYS A 298 -13.96 8.71 1.05
C LYS A 298 -12.55 8.30 1.43
N GLU A 299 -11.59 9.19 1.23
CA GLU A 299 -10.21 8.95 1.66
C GLU A 299 -10.13 8.77 3.17
N ILE A 300 -9.29 7.82 3.60
CA ILE A 300 -8.91 7.70 5.00
C ILE A 300 -7.78 8.70 5.24
N THR A 301 -8.01 9.66 6.14
CA THR A 301 -6.96 10.57 6.58
C THR A 301 -6.04 9.84 7.53
N ALA A 302 -4.72 10.06 7.40
CA ALA A 302 -3.76 9.62 8.40
C ALA A 302 -4.10 10.27 9.75
N ARG A 303 -4.21 9.47 10.82
CA ARG A 303 -4.40 9.97 12.18
C ARG A 303 -3.38 9.30 13.09
N PRO A 304 -2.64 10.03 13.92
CA PRO A 304 -1.95 9.41 15.04
C PRO A 304 -2.97 8.62 15.87
N VAL A 305 -2.59 7.45 16.38
CA VAL A 305 -3.40 6.80 17.42
C VAL A 305 -3.46 7.77 18.60
N ALA A 306 -4.66 7.96 19.16
CA ALA A 306 -4.80 8.79 20.35
C ALA A 306 -4.10 8.05 21.50
N ASP A 307 -3.17 8.72 22.17
CA ASP A 307 -2.53 8.24 23.41
C ASP A 307 -3.58 7.97 24.51
#